data_AF-A0A1Q5L2L2-F1
#
_entry.id   AF-A0A1Q5L2L2-F1
#
_cell.length_a   1.000
_cell.length_b   1.000
_cell.length_c   1.000
_cell.angle_alpha   90.00
_cell.angle_beta   90.00
_cell.angle_gamma   90.00
#
_symmetry.space_group_name_H-M   'P 1'
#
loop_
_entity.id
_entity.type
_entity.pdbx_description
1 polymer ?
#
loop_
_entity_poly.entity_id
_entity_poly.type
_entity_poly.pdbx_seq_one_letter_code
_entity_poly.pdbx_strand_id
1 'polypeptide(L)'
;MEPGTLVYDPQTRKVGAFQARVGPYALLRPVGGGREWEADPARIRAATPEERLSAGVRAANERSTGRRLFRFVPYTIFQDPSAQPEYEAYCVSGDEADCGAASGPRAHPADVEEWQRKHTQETCHLRYRRSFADYAVLERQ
;
A
#
# COMPACT_ATOMS: atom_id res chain seq x y z
N MET A 1 -4.39 -16.14 -44.16
CA MET A 1 -4.08 -15.45 -42.90
C MET A 1 -2.81 -16.07 -42.38
N GLU A 2 -1.82 -15.26 -42.08
CA GLU A 2 -0.53 -15.77 -41.65
C GLU A 2 -0.54 -16.08 -40.15
N PRO A 3 0.15 -17.15 -39.71
CA PRO A 3 0.38 -17.41 -38.30
C PRO A 3 0.93 -16.18 -37.57
N GLY A 4 0.43 -15.92 -36.36
CA GLY A 4 0.75 -14.72 -35.57
C GLY A 4 -0.17 -13.53 -35.80
N THR A 5 -1.05 -13.55 -36.81
CA THR A 5 -2.04 -12.48 -37.04
C THR A 5 -3.03 -12.40 -35.88
N LEU A 6 -3.19 -11.22 -35.26
CA LEU A 6 -4.20 -11.00 -34.22
C LEU A 6 -5.60 -10.85 -34.82
N VAL A 7 -6.49 -11.76 -34.45
CA VAL A 7 -7.88 -11.81 -34.87
C VAL A 7 -8.83 -11.66 -33.70
N TYR A 8 -9.96 -11.02 -33.97
CA TYR A 8 -11.10 -10.98 -33.08
C TYR A 8 -12.08 -12.09 -33.47
N ASP A 9 -12.48 -12.87 -32.48
CA ASP A 9 -13.53 -13.88 -32.58
C ASP A 9 -14.81 -13.32 -31.93
N PRO A 10 -15.85 -12.98 -32.72
CA PRO A 10 -17.12 -12.47 -32.19
C PRO A 10 -17.88 -13.47 -31.30
N GLN A 11 -17.66 -14.78 -31.45
CA GLN A 11 -18.39 -15.78 -30.66
C GLN A 11 -17.90 -15.81 -29.22
N THR A 12 -16.59 -15.75 -29.02
CA THR A 12 -15.98 -15.72 -27.68
C THR A 12 -15.74 -14.30 -27.18
N ARG A 13 -15.89 -13.29 -28.05
CA ARG A 13 -15.59 -11.86 -27.82
C ARG A 13 -14.14 -11.66 -27.33
N LYS A 14 -13.21 -12.45 -27.88
CA LYS A 14 -11.79 -12.44 -27.50
C LYS A 14 -10.91 -12.16 -28.71
N VAL A 15 -9.70 -11.68 -28.42
CA VAL A 15 -8.62 -11.55 -29.41
C VAL A 15 -7.61 -12.65 -29.19
N GLY A 16 -7.20 -13.31 -30.27
CA GLY A 16 -6.16 -14.32 -30.27
C GLY A 16 -5.24 -14.21 -31.48
N ALA A 17 -4.04 -14.75 -31.35
CA ALA A 17 -3.13 -14.96 -32.48
C ALA A 17 -3.59 -16.21 -33.26
N PHE A 18 -3.79 -16.06 -34.57
CA PHE A 18 -4.01 -17.19 -35.46
C PHE A 18 -2.78 -18.07 -35.50
N GLN A 19 -2.92 -19.36 -35.21
CA GLN A 19 -1.81 -20.31 -35.18
C GLN A 19 -1.76 -21.12 -36.48
N ALA A 20 -2.87 -21.77 -36.82
CA ALA A 20 -2.99 -22.61 -38.01
C ALA A 20 -4.47 -22.87 -38.32
N ARG A 21 -4.73 -23.42 -39.51
CA ARG A 21 -6.02 -24.02 -39.85
C ARG A 21 -5.96 -25.51 -39.56
N VAL A 22 -6.91 -26.02 -38.79
CA VAL A 22 -7.01 -27.44 -38.41
C VAL A 22 -8.39 -27.93 -38.82
N GLY A 23 -8.43 -28.70 -39.92
CA GLY A 23 -9.69 -29.11 -40.55
C GLY A 23 -10.56 -27.89 -40.92
N PRO A 24 -11.85 -27.86 -40.53
CA PRO A 24 -12.72 -26.73 -40.82
C PRO A 24 -12.46 -25.51 -39.92
N TYR A 25 -11.66 -25.64 -38.85
CA TYR A 25 -11.50 -24.61 -37.82
C TYR A 25 -10.18 -23.83 -37.93
N ALA A 26 -10.18 -22.61 -37.39
CA ALA A 26 -8.99 -21.84 -37.10
C ALA A 26 -8.59 -22.04 -35.64
N LEU A 27 -7.32 -22.37 -35.38
CA LEU A 27 -6.78 -22.48 -34.03
C LEU A 27 -6.21 -21.12 -33.59
N LEU A 28 -6.70 -20.60 -32.47
CA LEU A 28 -6.31 -19.30 -31.92
C LEU A 28 -5.66 -19.45 -30.55
N ARG A 29 -4.63 -18.64 -30.29
CA ARG A 29 -3.95 -18.55 -28.98
C ARG A 29 -4.25 -17.22 -28.30
N PRO A 30 -4.60 -17.17 -27.00
CA PRO A 30 -4.90 -15.90 -26.34
C PRO A 30 -3.69 -14.97 -26.28
N VAL A 31 -3.94 -13.65 -26.35
CA VAL A 31 -2.90 -12.65 -26.07
C VAL A 31 -2.43 -12.83 -24.63
N GLY A 32 -1.12 -12.99 -24.42
CA GLY A 32 -0.52 -13.26 -23.11
C GLY A 32 -0.38 -14.74 -22.73
N GLY A 33 -0.78 -15.67 -23.59
CA GLY A 33 -0.72 -17.12 -23.35
C GLY A 33 -2.00 -17.67 -22.72
N GLY A 34 -2.02 -18.97 -22.45
CA GLY A 34 -3.20 -19.69 -21.95
C GLY A 34 -3.76 -20.69 -22.96
N ARG A 35 -4.94 -21.22 -22.67
CA ARG A 35 -5.55 -22.32 -23.45
C ARG A 35 -5.98 -21.82 -24.83
N GLU A 36 -5.46 -22.47 -25.87
CA GLU A 36 -5.88 -22.26 -27.26
C GLU A 36 -7.34 -22.67 -27.46
N TRP A 37 -7.99 -22.08 -28.46
CA TRP A 37 -9.37 -22.41 -28.80
C TRP A 37 -9.58 -22.45 -30.31
N GLU A 38 -10.58 -23.25 -30.71
CA GLU A 38 -11.03 -23.36 -32.09
C GLU A 38 -12.08 -22.29 -32.38
N ALA A 39 -11.97 -21.65 -33.55
CA ALA A 39 -12.89 -20.64 -34.02
C ALA A 39 -13.32 -20.92 -35.48
N ASP A 40 -14.51 -20.49 -35.84
CA ASP A 40 -14.99 -20.55 -37.22
C ASP A 40 -14.21 -19.54 -38.09
N PRO A 41 -13.42 -19.99 -39.09
CA PRO A 41 -12.62 -19.10 -39.92
C PRO A 41 -13.47 -18.13 -40.76
N ALA A 42 -14.76 -18.40 -40.98
CA ALA A 42 -15.66 -17.49 -41.69
C ALA A 42 -16.17 -16.34 -40.82
N ARG A 43 -16.05 -16.46 -39.48
CA ARG A 43 -16.56 -15.46 -38.51
C ARG A 43 -15.47 -14.60 -37.90
N ILE A 44 -14.25 -15.12 -37.82
CA ILE A 44 -13.12 -14.36 -37.29
C ILE A 44 -12.72 -13.25 -38.27
N ARG A 45 -12.29 -12.11 -37.72
CA ARG A 45 -11.80 -10.97 -38.51
C ARG A 45 -10.52 -10.41 -37.91
N ALA A 46 -9.80 -9.60 -38.68
CA ALA A 46 -8.68 -8.84 -38.13
C ALA A 46 -9.13 -8.03 -36.90
N ALA A 47 -8.38 -8.12 -35.81
CA ALA A 47 -8.65 -7.32 -34.62
C ALA A 47 -8.34 -5.85 -34.92
N THR A 48 -9.20 -4.94 -34.46
CA THR A 48 -8.94 -3.49 -34.53
C THR A 48 -7.77 -3.10 -33.62
N PRO A 49 -7.15 -1.93 -33.82
CA PRO A 49 -6.10 -1.46 -32.91
C PRO A 49 -6.55 -1.42 -31.44
N GLU A 50 -7.79 -0.99 -31.18
CA GLU A 50 -8.37 -0.94 -29.84
C GLU A 50 -8.52 -2.35 -29.23
N GLU A 51 -9.03 -3.31 -29.99
CA GLU A 51 -9.19 -4.69 -29.54
C GLU A 51 -7.84 -5.33 -29.21
N ARG A 52 -6.79 -5.04 -30.01
CA ARG A 52 -5.41 -5.50 -29.74
C ARG A 52 -4.86 -4.90 -28.46
N LEU A 53 -5.04 -3.59 -28.26
CA LEU A 53 -4.60 -2.88 -27.05
C LEU A 53 -5.34 -3.41 -25.82
N SER A 54 -6.66 -3.55 -25.88
CA SER A 54 -7.49 -4.07 -24.80
C SER A 54 -7.07 -5.50 -24.41
N ALA A 55 -6.82 -6.36 -25.40
CA ALA A 55 -6.33 -7.72 -25.15
C ALA A 55 -4.93 -7.74 -24.52
N GLY A 56 -4.03 -6.85 -24.95
CA GLY A 56 -2.70 -6.69 -24.35
C GLY A 56 -2.75 -6.20 -22.90
N VAL A 57 -3.59 -5.20 -22.61
CA VAL A 57 -3.81 -4.68 -21.25
C VAL A 57 -4.42 -5.74 -20.36
N ARG A 58 -5.44 -6.46 -20.85
CA ARG A 58 -6.06 -7.57 -20.13
C ARG A 58 -5.02 -8.64 -19.77
N ALA A 59 -4.19 -9.04 -20.73
CA ALA A 59 -3.13 -10.01 -20.53
C ALA A 59 -2.08 -9.54 -19.50
N ALA A 60 -1.70 -8.26 -19.53
CA ALA A 60 -0.79 -7.67 -18.56
C ALA A 60 -1.41 -7.65 -17.15
N ASN A 61 -2.69 -7.26 -17.05
CA ASN A 61 -3.43 -7.27 -15.80
C ASN A 61 -3.53 -8.68 -15.23
N GLU A 62 -3.94 -9.68 -16.02
CA GLU A 62 -4.04 -11.08 -15.59
C GLU A 62 -2.69 -11.63 -15.09
N ARG A 63 -1.56 -11.25 -15.71
CA ARG A 63 -0.21 -11.59 -15.21
C ARG A 63 0.14 -10.89 -13.89
N SER A 64 -0.28 -9.64 -13.73
CA SER A 64 0.03 -8.82 -12.54
C SER A 64 -0.85 -9.15 -11.34
N THR A 65 -2.12 -9.51 -11.58
CA THR A 65 -3.14 -9.72 -10.54
C THR A 65 -3.30 -11.19 -10.18
N GLY A 66 -2.19 -11.92 -9.97
CA GLY A 66 -2.28 -13.17 -9.22
C GLY A 66 -3.08 -12.89 -7.94
N ARG A 67 -4.17 -13.64 -7.71
CA ARG A 67 -5.17 -13.32 -6.67
C ARG A 67 -4.49 -13.23 -5.30
N ARG A 68 -4.16 -12.02 -4.84
CA ARG A 68 -3.64 -11.75 -3.50
C ARG A 68 -4.83 -11.51 -2.58
N LEU A 69 -5.07 -12.44 -1.66
CA LEU A 69 -6.04 -12.26 -0.60
C LEU A 69 -5.35 -11.54 0.56
N PHE A 70 -5.69 -10.28 0.79
CA PHE A 70 -5.28 -9.56 1.98
C PHE A 70 -6.35 -9.81 3.07
N ARG A 71 -5.94 -10.41 4.19
CA ARG A 71 -6.81 -10.63 5.34
C ARG A 71 -6.62 -9.48 6.33
N PHE A 72 -7.68 -8.73 6.59
CA PHE A 72 -7.72 -7.82 7.73
C PHE A 72 -7.73 -8.63 9.03
N VAL A 73 -6.85 -8.28 9.97
CA VAL A 73 -6.81 -8.87 11.32
C VAL A 73 -7.12 -7.75 12.30
N PRO A 74 -8.29 -7.80 12.99
CA PRO A 74 -8.63 -6.80 13.98
C PRO A 74 -7.70 -6.92 15.19
N TYR A 75 -7.30 -5.77 15.71
CA TYR A 75 -6.55 -5.64 16.95
C TYR A 75 -7.20 -4.59 17.85
N THR A 76 -7.00 -4.75 19.15
CA THR A 76 -7.29 -3.74 20.16
C THR A 76 -5.97 -3.25 20.72
N ILE A 77 -5.81 -1.93 20.82
CA ILE A 77 -4.64 -1.30 21.43
C ILE A 77 -4.96 -1.04 22.89
N PHE A 78 -4.12 -1.53 23.79
CA PHE A 78 -4.18 -1.24 25.23
C PHE A 78 -2.87 -0.62 25.69
N GLN A 79 -2.93 0.21 26.74
CA GLN A 79 -1.72 0.61 27.45
C GLN A 79 -1.11 -0.61 28.14
N ASP A 80 0.21 -0.77 28.02
CA ASP A 80 0.97 -1.87 28.61
C ASP A 80 1.00 -1.70 30.15
N PRO A 81 0.35 -2.60 30.91
CA PRO A 81 0.35 -2.52 32.36
C PRO A 81 1.71 -2.87 32.99
N SER A 82 2.63 -3.45 32.22
CA SER A 82 3.97 -3.84 32.69
C SER A 82 5.01 -2.72 32.58
N ALA A 83 4.69 -1.63 31.87
CA ALA A 83 5.60 -0.52 31.63
C ALA A 83 5.02 0.80 32.16
N GLN A 84 5.86 1.57 32.85
CA GLN A 84 5.46 2.88 33.37
C GLN A 84 5.61 3.95 32.30
N PRO A 85 4.70 4.94 32.23
CA PRO A 85 4.87 6.07 31.32
C PRO A 85 6.04 6.96 31.69
N GLU A 86 6.56 7.65 30.68
CA GLU A 86 7.65 8.60 30.81
C GLU A 86 7.16 10.02 30.49
N TYR A 87 7.62 10.98 31.28
CA TYR A 87 7.29 12.39 31.18
C TYR A 87 8.56 13.19 31.01
N GLU A 88 8.56 14.17 30.12
CA GLU A 88 9.71 15.04 29.93
C GLU A 88 9.24 16.45 29.52
N ALA A 89 10.03 17.46 29.87
CA ALA A 89 9.85 18.81 29.36
C ALA A 89 11.14 19.40 28.80
N TYR A 90 10.95 20.29 27.83
CA TYR A 90 11.97 21.06 27.17
C TYR A 90 11.63 22.54 27.30
N CYS A 91 12.60 23.36 27.71
CA CYS A 91 12.47 24.80 27.70
C CYS A 91 12.58 25.31 26.26
N VAL A 92 11.51 25.91 25.78
CA VAL A 92 11.39 26.49 24.42
C VAL A 92 11.23 28.01 24.51
N SER A 93 11.75 28.58 25.59
CA SER A 93 11.88 30.03 25.75
C SER A 93 13.15 30.49 25.07
N GLY A 94 13.16 31.73 24.59
CA GLY A 94 14.22 32.30 23.78
C GLY A 94 13.63 32.96 22.54
N ASP A 95 14.25 34.06 22.08
CA ASP A 95 13.73 34.87 20.98
C ASP A 95 14.25 34.36 19.62
N GLU A 96 15.57 34.22 19.47
CA GLU A 96 16.19 33.72 18.23
C GLU A 96 16.41 32.20 18.24
N ALA A 97 16.70 31.62 19.40
CA ALA A 97 16.89 30.19 19.58
C ALA A 97 16.29 29.74 20.93
N ASP A 98 15.71 28.55 20.92
CA ASP A 98 15.21 27.91 22.14
C ASP A 98 16.37 27.66 23.12
N CYS A 99 16.13 27.93 24.39
CA CYS A 99 17.04 27.61 25.49
C CYS A 99 17.47 26.14 25.46
N GLY A 100 16.57 25.23 25.09
CA GLY A 100 16.88 23.82 24.85
C GLY A 100 17.15 23.00 26.11
N ALA A 101 17.12 23.60 27.31
CA ALA A 101 17.26 22.87 28.56
C ALA A 101 16.14 21.82 28.71
N ALA A 102 16.48 20.62 29.17
CA ALA A 102 15.53 19.51 29.30
C ALA A 102 15.50 18.96 30.73
N SER A 103 14.32 18.48 31.16
CA SER A 103 14.18 17.79 32.44
C SER A 103 14.83 16.41 32.44
N GLY A 104 15.08 15.84 31.25
CA GLY A 104 15.25 14.40 31.07
C GLY A 104 13.96 13.62 31.33
N PRO A 105 13.92 12.32 30.99
CA PRO A 105 12.79 11.44 31.31
C PRO A 105 12.54 11.35 32.81
N ARG A 106 11.26 11.43 33.21
CA ARG A 106 10.77 11.31 34.59
C ARG A 106 9.63 10.30 34.65
N ALA A 107 9.53 9.58 35.75
CA ALA A 107 8.46 8.63 35.97
C ALA A 107 7.13 9.29 36.38
N HIS A 108 7.17 10.51 36.92
CA HIS A 108 5.98 11.22 37.38
C HIS A 108 5.92 12.65 36.82
N PRO A 109 4.73 13.15 36.43
CA PRO A 109 4.58 14.51 35.90
C PRO A 109 4.98 15.60 36.90
N ALA A 110 4.85 15.32 38.20
CA ALA A 110 5.22 16.25 39.26
C ALA A 110 6.73 16.57 39.28
N ASP A 111 7.58 15.61 38.92
CA ASP A 111 9.03 15.81 38.86
C ASP A 111 9.40 16.76 37.71
N VAL A 112 8.68 16.67 36.59
CA VAL A 112 8.82 17.58 35.45
C VAL A 112 8.40 19.00 35.85
N GLU A 113 7.31 19.14 36.60
CA GLU A 113 6.81 20.43 37.09
C GLU A 113 7.72 21.06 38.14
N GLU A 114 8.36 20.24 38.99
CA GLU A 114 9.41 20.71 39.88
C GLU A 114 10.62 21.24 39.09
N TRP A 115 11.07 20.51 38.07
CA TRP A 115 12.15 20.98 37.21
C TRP A 115 11.80 22.29 36.49
N GLN A 116 10.58 22.41 35.94
CA GLN A 116 10.12 23.65 35.29
C GLN A 116 10.11 24.83 36.26
N ARG A 117 9.65 24.63 37.51
CA ARG A 117 9.65 25.68 38.54
C ARG A 117 11.07 26.14 38.87
N LYS A 118 12.00 25.21 39.07
CA LYS A 118 13.42 25.54 39.34
C LYS A 118 14.04 26.28 38.14
N HIS A 119 13.87 25.77 36.93
CA HIS A 119 14.39 26.40 35.73
C HIS A 119 13.83 27.82 35.53
N THR A 120 12.51 28.00 35.74
CA THR A 120 11.86 29.32 35.67
C THR A 120 12.45 30.28 36.69
N GLN A 121 12.68 29.84 37.93
CA GLN A 121 13.26 30.69 38.97
C GLN A 121 14.69 31.13 38.63
N GLU A 122 15.47 30.27 37.98
CA GLU A 122 16.86 30.54 37.62
C GLU A 122 16.99 31.41 36.37
N THR A 123 16.08 31.27 35.40
CA THR A 123 16.24 31.84 34.05
C THR A 123 15.15 32.83 33.64
N CYS A 124 14.07 32.93 34.42
CA CYS A 124 12.84 33.65 34.06
C CYS A 124 12.18 33.13 32.76
N HIS A 125 12.55 31.95 32.27
CA HIS A 125 11.92 31.32 31.12
C HIS A 125 10.53 30.76 31.49
N LEU A 126 9.52 31.06 30.66
CA LEU A 126 8.11 30.77 30.95
C LEU A 126 7.44 29.85 29.93
N ARG A 127 8.12 29.46 28.85
CA ARG A 127 7.59 28.61 27.78
C ARG A 127 8.28 27.25 27.77
N TYR A 128 7.47 26.20 27.82
CA TYR A 128 7.91 24.80 27.89
C TYR A 128 7.10 23.91 26.95
N ARG A 129 7.77 22.98 26.26
CA ARG A 129 7.16 21.85 25.55
C ARG A 129 7.21 20.63 26.46
N ARG A 130 6.10 19.89 26.60
CA ARG A 130 6.04 18.64 27.36
C ARG A 130 5.83 17.46 26.42
N SER A 131 6.45 16.33 26.74
CA SER A 131 6.20 15.03 26.13
C SER A 131 5.74 14.03 27.19
N PHE A 132 4.81 13.18 26.78
CA PHE A 132 4.32 12.01 27.51
C PHE A 132 4.46 10.82 26.57
N ALA A 133 5.10 9.75 27.03
CA ALA A 133 5.24 8.51 26.31
C ALA A 133 4.73 7.38 27.18
N ASP A 134 3.69 6.68 26.71
CA ASP A 134 3.27 5.41 27.27
C ASP A 134 3.67 4.26 26.34
N TYR A 135 3.54 3.05 26.86
CA TYR A 135 3.80 1.83 26.14
C TYR A 135 2.46 1.18 25.80
N ALA A 136 2.33 0.61 24.60
CA ALA A 136 1.09 0.02 24.13
C ALA A 136 1.30 -1.41 23.63
N VAL A 137 0.34 -2.28 23.95
CA VAL A 137 0.26 -3.66 23.47
C VAL A 137 -0.89 -3.78 22.47
N LEU A 138 -0.66 -4.51 21.38
CA LEU A 138 -1.67 -4.85 20.39
C LEU A 138 -2.15 -6.27 20.62
N GLU A 139 -3.38 -6.44 21.07
CA GLU A 139 -4.01 -7.74 21.23
C GLU A 139 -4.95 -8.02 20.05
N ARG A 140 -4.87 -9.23 19.48
CA ARG A 140 -5.79 -9.62 18.40
C ARG A 140 -7.17 -9.89 18.98
N GLN A 141 -8.21 -9.38 18.31
CA GLN A 141 -9.61 -9.70 18.65
C GLN A 141 -9.97 -11.13 18.22
#